data_AF-A0A9W9SJH1-F1
#
_entry.id   AF-A0A9W9SJH1-F1
#
_cell.length_a   1.000
_cell.length_b   1.000
_cell.length_c   1.000
_cell.angle_alpha   90.00
_cell.angle_beta   90.00
_cell.angle_gamma   90.00
#
_symmetry.space_group_name_H-M   'P 1'
#
loop_
_entity.id
_entity.type
_entity.pdbx_description
1 polymer ?
#
loop_
_entity_poly.entity_id
_entity_poly.type
_entity_poly.pdbx_seq_one_letter_code
_entity_poly.pdbx_strand_id
1 'polypeptide(L)'
;MSSESDSAARPSPQTTPESGTPPKKHTIFNFNATNPDFVPGYSVLRVEQAKHMTPEAKTRLMNTIVDDLVASVGLINEYHRNGTLSDENIFQVSTMMQSIRHNNAKVEGRWDEKIERLRRDRRQVQRDYRDLARQMDVMGQKYAGKVKVLEGQVEALKKQIAWMEAGGPLRQSESWLGENVDRRCVSEEVDMVETSNGREQMGEDDADGEWEEESI
;
A
#
# COMPACT_ATOMS: atom_id res chain seq x y z
N MET A 1 -69.44 53.50 -59.19
CA MET A 1 -68.60 53.87 -58.04
C MET A 1 -67.81 52.61 -57.69
N SER A 2 -66.65 52.43 -58.32
CA SER A 2 -65.33 52.69 -57.73
C SER A 2 -65.04 51.65 -56.62
N SER A 3 -64.09 50.73 -56.69
CA SER A 3 -62.88 50.66 -57.53
C SER A 3 -62.38 49.23 -57.65
N GLU A 4 -61.64 48.98 -58.73
CA GLU A 4 -60.82 47.82 -59.07
C GLU A 4 -59.77 47.49 -57.99
N SER A 5 -59.33 46.22 -57.90
CA SER A 5 -57.96 45.79 -58.26
C SER A 5 -57.69 44.34 -57.82
N ASP A 6 -57.86 43.44 -58.80
CA ASP A 6 -56.91 42.48 -59.36
C ASP A 6 -55.91 41.62 -58.54
N SER A 7 -55.77 40.39 -59.09
CA SER A 7 -54.62 39.46 -59.07
C SER A 7 -54.34 38.64 -57.80
N ALA A 8 -54.07 37.31 -57.85
CA ALA A 8 -53.90 36.38 -58.95
C ALA A 8 -53.99 34.90 -58.46
N ALA A 9 -54.42 34.03 -59.38
CA ALA A 9 -54.02 32.63 -59.60
C ALA A 9 -54.17 31.52 -58.51
N ARG A 10 -55.09 30.58 -58.81
CA ARG A 10 -55.10 29.13 -58.46
C ARG A 10 -53.90 28.37 -59.11
N PRO A 11 -53.52 27.11 -58.77
CA PRO A 11 -54.37 25.99 -58.32
C PRO A 11 -53.83 25.01 -57.22
N SER A 12 -54.75 24.16 -56.74
CA SER A 12 -54.64 22.89 -55.97
C SER A 12 -53.68 21.84 -56.63
N PRO A 13 -53.25 20.68 -56.02
CA PRO A 13 -54.06 19.74 -55.20
C PRO A 13 -53.36 18.90 -54.08
N GLN A 14 -54.22 18.12 -53.41
CA GLN A 14 -54.07 17.04 -52.42
C GLN A 14 -52.76 16.24 -52.34
N THR A 15 -52.40 15.81 -51.12
CA THR A 15 -52.14 14.40 -50.75
C THR A 15 -52.32 14.16 -49.23
N THR A 16 -53.10 13.15 -48.88
CA THR A 16 -53.07 12.39 -47.60
C THR A 16 -52.21 11.13 -47.79
N PRO A 17 -52.05 10.26 -46.77
CA PRO A 17 -51.08 10.26 -45.66
C PRO A 17 -50.01 9.16 -45.83
N GLU A 18 -48.82 9.25 -45.21
CA GLU A 18 -47.86 8.13 -45.25
C GLU A 18 -47.29 7.72 -43.88
N SER A 19 -47.13 6.39 -43.82
CA SER A 19 -46.84 5.49 -42.72
C SER A 19 -45.37 5.51 -42.29
N GLY A 20 -45.14 5.29 -40.99
CA GLY A 20 -43.98 4.55 -40.50
C GLY A 20 -42.70 5.35 -40.28
N THR A 21 -42.43 5.71 -39.02
CA THR A 21 -41.05 5.92 -38.59
C THR A 21 -40.89 5.45 -37.15
N PRO A 22 -40.03 4.45 -36.87
CA PRO A 22 -39.67 4.12 -35.50
C PRO A 22 -38.80 5.25 -34.92
N PRO A 23 -38.77 5.41 -33.58
CA PRO A 23 -38.04 6.51 -32.95
C PRO A 23 -36.54 6.39 -33.26
N LYS A 24 -35.95 7.48 -33.75
CA LYS A 24 -34.50 7.63 -33.96
C LYS A 24 -33.78 7.39 -32.64
N LYS A 25 -33.25 6.18 -32.45
CA LYS A 25 -32.17 5.96 -31.50
C LYS A 25 -30.98 6.76 -32.03
N HIS A 26 -30.53 7.75 -31.27
CA HIS A 26 -29.27 8.42 -31.52
C HIS A 26 -28.13 7.41 -31.31
N THR A 27 -27.83 6.63 -32.34
CA THR A 27 -26.60 5.88 -32.44
C THR A 27 -25.48 6.87 -32.76
N ILE A 28 -24.38 6.74 -32.02
CA ILE A 28 -23.10 7.49 -32.13
C ILE A 28 -22.48 7.43 -33.55
N PHE A 29 -23.14 6.74 -34.48
CA PHE A 29 -22.69 6.31 -35.79
C PHE A 29 -22.74 7.36 -36.90
N ASN A 30 -23.30 8.55 -36.69
CA ASN A 30 -23.37 9.56 -37.76
C ASN A 30 -22.15 10.48 -37.87
N PHE A 31 -21.14 10.38 -36.99
CA PHE A 31 -19.95 11.23 -37.08
C PHE A 31 -18.74 10.59 -37.77
N ASN A 32 -18.64 9.25 -37.82
CA ASN A 32 -17.43 8.58 -38.32
C ASN A 32 -17.60 7.85 -39.67
N ALA A 33 -18.83 7.60 -40.13
CA ALA A 33 -19.06 6.90 -41.40
C ALA A 33 -18.97 7.79 -42.65
N THR A 34 -18.82 9.11 -42.47
CA THR A 34 -18.79 10.10 -43.57
C THR A 34 -17.50 10.92 -43.57
N ASN A 35 -16.40 10.36 -43.06
CA ASN A 35 -15.11 11.04 -43.09
C ASN A 35 -14.33 10.60 -44.34
N PRO A 36 -14.14 11.48 -45.35
CA PRO A 36 -13.34 11.16 -46.54
C PRO A 36 -11.86 10.90 -46.24
N ASP A 37 -11.42 11.11 -44.99
CA ASP A 37 -10.04 10.97 -44.53
C ASP A 37 -9.75 9.63 -43.80
N PHE A 38 -10.38 8.52 -44.20
CA PHE A 38 -9.97 7.21 -43.66
C PHE A 38 -8.61 6.83 -44.25
N VAL A 39 -7.53 7.35 -43.66
CA VAL A 39 -6.15 7.04 -44.00
C VAL A 39 -5.72 5.81 -43.19
N PRO A 40 -5.50 4.64 -43.83
CA PRO A 40 -4.93 3.49 -43.14
C PRO A 40 -3.64 3.88 -42.41
N GLY A 41 -3.52 3.50 -41.13
CA GLY A 41 -2.33 3.80 -40.32
C GLY A 41 -2.44 5.02 -39.39
N TYR A 42 -3.56 5.75 -39.40
CA TYR A 42 -3.76 6.90 -38.48
C TYR A 42 -3.65 6.53 -36.99
N SER A 43 -4.11 5.34 -36.60
CA SER A 43 -3.96 4.82 -35.23
C SER A 43 -2.48 4.62 -34.82
N VAL A 44 -1.63 4.20 -35.76
CA VAL A 44 -0.19 4.01 -35.53
C VAL A 44 0.49 5.35 -35.27
N LEU A 45 0.16 6.38 -36.06
CA LEU A 45 0.68 7.74 -35.88
C LEU A 45 0.25 8.35 -34.54
N ARG A 46 -1.01 8.12 -34.12
CA ARG A 46 -1.49 8.53 -32.79
C ARG A 46 -0.68 7.88 -31.67
N VAL A 47 -0.42 6.58 -31.76
CA VAL A 47 0.41 5.86 -30.75
C VAL A 47 1.84 6.39 -30.72
N GLU A 48 2.43 6.74 -31.86
CA GLU A 48 3.78 7.29 -31.93
C GLU A 48 3.89 8.65 -31.23
N GLN A 49 2.90 9.53 -31.44
CA GLN A 49 2.83 10.84 -30.78
C GLN A 49 2.77 10.73 -29.25
N ALA A 50 2.27 9.61 -28.71
CA ALA A 50 2.22 9.37 -27.27
C ALA A 50 3.59 9.38 -26.58
N LYS A 51 4.70 9.19 -27.33
CA LYS A 51 6.07 9.28 -26.79
C LYS A 51 6.44 10.69 -26.35
N HIS A 52 5.82 11.71 -26.92
CA HIS A 52 6.15 13.12 -26.70
C HIS A 52 5.09 13.86 -25.86
N MET A 53 4.12 13.12 -25.30
CA MET A 53 3.02 13.69 -24.51
C MET A 53 3.29 13.63 -23.01
N THR A 54 2.63 14.52 -22.27
CA THR A 54 2.59 14.44 -20.80
C THR A 54 1.89 13.16 -20.35
N PRO A 55 2.17 12.63 -19.14
CA PRO A 55 1.57 11.38 -18.66
C PRO A 55 0.03 11.38 -18.69
N GLU A 56 -0.60 12.49 -18.33
CA GLU A 56 -2.07 12.63 -18.33
C GLU A 56 -2.67 12.63 -19.74
N ALA A 57 -2.01 13.32 -20.68
CA ALA A 57 -2.44 13.33 -22.08
C ALA A 57 -2.24 11.95 -22.72
N LYS A 58 -1.14 11.28 -22.38
CA LYS A 58 -0.86 9.89 -22.79
C LYS A 58 -1.93 8.93 -22.29
N THR A 59 -2.33 9.00 -21.02
CA THR A 59 -3.40 8.15 -20.48
C THR A 59 -4.73 8.38 -21.20
N ARG A 60 -5.11 9.65 -21.41
CA ARG A 60 -6.34 9.99 -22.15
C ARG A 60 -6.32 9.46 -23.59
N LEU A 61 -5.18 9.62 -24.28
CA LEU A 61 -4.99 9.10 -25.63
C LEU A 61 -5.10 7.58 -25.67
N MET A 62 -4.43 6.89 -24.74
CA MET A 62 -4.47 5.42 -24.66
C MET A 62 -5.89 4.91 -24.40
N ASN A 63 -6.64 5.56 -23.50
CA ASN A 63 -8.05 5.22 -23.26
C ASN A 63 -8.89 5.37 -24.53
N THR A 64 -8.71 6.47 -25.26
CA THR A 64 -9.44 6.70 -26.53
C THR A 64 -9.10 5.63 -27.57
N ILE A 65 -7.84 5.22 -27.67
CA ILE A 65 -7.42 4.14 -28.58
C ILE A 65 -8.03 2.80 -28.17
N VAL A 66 -8.12 2.53 -26.87
CA VAL A 66 -8.78 1.32 -26.36
C VAL A 66 -10.27 1.34 -26.71
N ASP A 67 -10.95 2.47 -26.53
CA ASP A 67 -12.37 2.62 -26.92
C ASP A 67 -12.57 2.40 -28.43
N ASP A 68 -11.71 2.98 -29.26
CA ASP A 68 -11.71 2.79 -30.72
C ASP A 68 -11.51 1.31 -31.10
N LEU A 69 -10.59 0.61 -30.42
CA LEU A 69 -10.35 -0.82 -30.63
C LEU A 69 -11.56 -1.67 -30.22
N VAL A 70 -12.19 -1.39 -29.08
CA VAL A 70 -13.39 -2.10 -28.61
C VAL A 70 -14.53 -1.91 -29.60
N ALA A 71 -14.76 -0.68 -30.06
CA ALA A 71 -15.77 -0.38 -31.07
C ALA A 71 -15.48 -1.12 -32.39
N SER A 72 -14.22 -1.13 -32.83
CA SER A 72 -13.79 -1.82 -34.05
C SER A 72 -14.02 -3.32 -33.96
N VAL A 73 -13.66 -3.97 -32.85
CA VAL A 73 -13.91 -5.40 -32.62
C VAL A 73 -15.41 -5.70 -32.59
N GLY A 74 -16.22 -4.81 -32.01
CA GLY A 74 -17.68 -4.91 -32.03
C GLY A 74 -18.26 -4.92 -33.45
N LEU A 75 -17.79 -4.00 -34.30
CA LEU A 75 -18.20 -3.92 -35.71
C LEU A 75 -17.72 -5.12 -36.53
N ILE A 76 -16.48 -5.56 -36.34
CA ILE A 76 -15.96 -6.76 -36.99
C ILE A 76 -16.83 -7.97 -36.64
N ASN A 77 -17.24 -8.12 -35.38
CA ASN A 77 -18.14 -9.20 -34.97
C ASN A 77 -19.53 -9.09 -35.62
N GLU A 78 -20.05 -7.88 -35.84
CA GLU A 78 -21.29 -7.66 -36.58
C GLU A 78 -21.15 -8.06 -38.05
N TYR A 79 -20.09 -7.61 -38.73
CA TYR A 79 -19.80 -8.00 -40.12
C TYR A 79 -19.57 -9.51 -40.27
N HIS A 80 -18.96 -10.15 -39.27
CA HIS A 80 -18.81 -11.61 -39.21
C HIS A 80 -20.17 -12.31 -39.16
N ARG A 81 -21.07 -11.88 -38.27
CA ARG A 81 -22.42 -12.44 -38.13
C ARG A 81 -23.26 -12.26 -39.39
N ASN A 82 -23.05 -11.15 -40.10
CA ASN A 82 -23.71 -10.85 -41.37
C ASN A 82 -23.08 -11.56 -42.57
N GLY A 83 -22.03 -12.38 -42.36
CA GLY A 83 -21.34 -13.12 -43.41
C GLY A 83 -20.60 -12.23 -44.42
N THR A 84 -20.27 -10.99 -44.04
CA THR A 84 -19.65 -9.99 -44.94
C THR A 84 -18.12 -10.05 -44.90
N LEU A 85 -17.53 -10.62 -43.85
CA LEU A 85 -16.07 -10.78 -43.74
C LEU A 85 -15.58 -11.98 -44.55
N SER A 86 -14.47 -11.80 -45.26
CA SER A 86 -13.72 -12.90 -45.85
C SER A 86 -13.00 -13.73 -44.79
N ASP A 87 -12.70 -14.98 -45.11
CA ASP A 87 -11.94 -15.89 -44.24
C ASP A 87 -10.58 -15.33 -43.84
N GLU A 88 -9.91 -14.60 -44.75
CA GLU A 88 -8.64 -13.91 -44.48
C GLU A 88 -8.80 -12.85 -43.40
N ASN A 89 -9.86 -12.03 -43.46
CA ASN A 89 -10.13 -11.01 -42.44
C ASN A 89 -10.40 -11.67 -41.08
N ILE A 90 -11.14 -12.78 -41.07
CA ILE A 90 -11.44 -13.56 -39.85
C ILE A 90 -10.14 -14.13 -39.26
N PHE A 91 -9.26 -14.67 -40.09
CA PHE A 91 -7.96 -15.21 -39.67
C PHE A 91 -7.06 -14.13 -39.04
N GLN A 92 -6.96 -12.95 -39.66
CA GLN A 92 -6.16 -11.83 -39.14
C GLN A 92 -6.68 -11.36 -37.78
N VAL A 93 -7.99 -11.20 -37.62
CA VAL A 93 -8.62 -10.81 -36.35
C VAL A 93 -8.39 -11.88 -35.27
N SER A 94 -8.52 -13.15 -35.61
CA SER A 94 -8.25 -14.27 -34.70
C SER A 94 -6.79 -14.23 -34.20
N THR A 95 -5.84 -14.01 -35.11
CA THR A 95 -4.41 -13.89 -34.79
C THR A 95 -4.13 -12.71 -33.87
N MET A 96 -4.75 -11.55 -34.14
CA MET A 96 -4.66 -10.37 -33.27
C MET A 96 -5.18 -10.67 -31.85
N MET A 97 -6.37 -11.29 -31.74
CA MET A 97 -6.97 -11.64 -30.45
C MET A 97 -6.12 -12.66 -29.67
N GLN A 98 -5.50 -13.60 -30.35
CA GLN A 98 -4.58 -14.56 -29.73
C GLN A 98 -3.32 -13.86 -29.19
N SER A 99 -2.75 -12.91 -29.93
CA SER A 99 -1.60 -12.11 -29.48
C SER A 99 -1.95 -11.27 -28.24
N ILE A 100 -3.12 -10.61 -28.24
CA ILE A 100 -3.62 -9.85 -27.09
C ILE A 100 -3.76 -10.77 -25.87
N ARG A 101 -4.37 -11.96 -26.04
CA ARG A 101 -4.52 -12.93 -24.94
C ARG A 101 -3.17 -13.37 -24.37
N HIS A 102 -2.20 -13.69 -25.23
CA HIS A 102 -0.87 -14.09 -24.79
C HIS A 102 -0.16 -12.98 -24.00
N ASN A 103 -0.23 -11.75 -24.48
CA ASN A 103 0.35 -10.59 -23.79
C ASN A 103 -0.32 -10.33 -22.44
N ASN A 104 -1.65 -10.45 -22.37
CA ASN A 104 -2.39 -10.30 -21.12
C ASN A 104 -1.95 -11.36 -20.10
N ALA A 105 -1.87 -12.64 -20.49
CA ALA A 105 -1.40 -13.69 -19.58
C ALA A 105 0.03 -13.44 -19.06
N LYS A 106 0.92 -12.90 -19.91
CA LYS A 106 2.29 -12.51 -19.50
C LYS A 106 2.29 -11.33 -18.52
N VAL A 107 1.40 -10.37 -18.71
CA VAL A 107 1.25 -9.21 -17.80
C VAL A 107 0.69 -9.69 -16.46
N GLU A 108 -0.36 -10.52 -16.47
CA GLU A 108 -0.95 -11.13 -15.27
C GLU A 108 0.11 -11.91 -14.47
N GLY A 109 0.88 -12.78 -15.13
CA GLY A 109 1.95 -13.52 -14.46
C GLY A 109 2.99 -12.61 -13.78
N ARG A 110 3.39 -11.49 -14.41
CA ARG A 110 4.30 -10.52 -13.77
C ARG A 110 3.68 -9.83 -12.55
N TRP A 111 2.39 -9.54 -12.59
CA TRP A 111 1.69 -8.97 -11.44
C TRP A 111 1.55 -9.98 -10.30
N ASP A 112 1.25 -11.23 -10.61
CA ASP A 112 1.17 -12.30 -9.63
C ASP A 112 2.53 -12.54 -8.94
N GLU A 113 3.63 -12.57 -9.71
CA GLU A 113 4.98 -12.64 -9.15
C GLU A 113 5.29 -11.47 -8.22
N LYS A 114 4.88 -10.24 -8.60
CA LYS A 114 5.06 -9.04 -7.78
C LYS A 114 4.22 -9.11 -6.50
N ILE A 115 2.99 -9.57 -6.59
CA ILE A 115 2.10 -9.77 -5.43
C ILE A 115 2.72 -10.79 -4.48
N GLU A 116 3.23 -11.91 -4.98
CA GLU A 116 3.86 -12.94 -4.17
C GLU A 116 5.15 -12.45 -3.49
N ARG A 117 5.95 -11.64 -4.18
CA ARG A 117 7.11 -10.98 -3.59
C ARG A 117 6.70 -10.08 -2.42
N LEU A 118 5.75 -9.17 -2.63
CA LEU A 118 5.25 -8.28 -1.59
C LEU A 118 4.64 -9.05 -0.40
N ARG A 119 3.96 -10.18 -0.65
CA ARG A 119 3.46 -11.07 0.42
C ARG A 119 4.58 -11.72 1.22
N ARG A 120 5.71 -12.07 0.59
CA ARG A 120 6.89 -12.59 1.30
C ARG A 120 7.53 -11.50 2.15
N ASP A 121 7.73 -10.31 1.59
CA ASP A 121 8.34 -9.17 2.28
C ASP A 121 7.50 -8.76 3.49
N ARG A 122 6.17 -8.66 3.32
CA ARG A 122 5.26 -8.39 4.44
C ARG A 122 5.35 -9.44 5.55
N ARG A 123 5.45 -10.73 5.19
CA ARG A 123 5.62 -11.81 6.16
C ARG A 123 6.97 -11.74 6.86
N GLN A 124 8.02 -11.28 6.18
CA GLN A 124 9.34 -11.09 6.77
C GLN A 124 9.28 -9.97 7.81
N VAL A 125 8.81 -8.79 7.42
CA VAL A 125 8.66 -7.64 8.32
C VAL A 125 7.81 -7.99 9.55
N GLN A 126 6.72 -8.75 9.38
CA GLN A 126 5.92 -9.22 10.51
C GLN A 126 6.68 -10.15 11.47
N ARG A 127 7.62 -10.96 10.98
CA ARG A 127 8.47 -11.78 11.85
C ARG A 127 9.47 -10.91 12.59
N ASP A 128 10.12 -9.99 11.90
CA ASP A 128 11.10 -9.08 12.48
C ASP A 128 10.48 -8.25 13.62
N TYR A 129 9.26 -7.72 13.42
CA TYR A 129 8.52 -7.02 14.48
C TYR A 129 8.17 -7.91 15.68
N ARG A 130 7.83 -9.18 15.46
CA ARG A 130 7.55 -10.11 16.57
C ARG A 130 8.81 -10.42 17.36
N ASP A 131 9.93 -10.60 16.68
CA ASP A 131 11.20 -10.90 17.34
C ASP A 131 11.71 -9.67 18.10
N LEU A 132 11.57 -8.47 17.54
CA LEU A 132 11.83 -7.22 18.26
C LEU A 132 10.95 -7.07 19.50
N ALA A 133 9.63 -7.32 19.38
CA ALA A 133 8.72 -7.25 20.52
C ALA A 133 9.12 -8.24 21.63
N ARG A 134 9.50 -9.47 21.27
CA ARG A 134 10.01 -10.47 22.23
C ARG A 134 11.29 -10.01 22.92
N GLN A 135 12.22 -9.41 22.19
CA GLN A 135 13.44 -8.85 22.78
C GLN A 135 13.12 -7.71 23.75
N MET A 136 12.19 -6.83 23.38
CA MET A 136 11.72 -5.76 24.26
C MET A 136 11.05 -6.30 25.54
N ASP A 137 10.26 -7.36 25.45
CA ASP A 137 9.65 -8.01 26.63
C ASP A 137 10.72 -8.56 27.57
N VAL A 138 11.73 -9.25 27.03
CA VAL A 138 12.86 -9.77 27.83
C VAL A 138 13.61 -8.64 28.52
N MET A 139 13.90 -7.54 27.81
CA MET A 139 14.53 -6.37 28.42
C MET A 139 13.63 -5.74 29.48
N GLY A 140 12.34 -5.58 29.20
CA GLY A 140 11.36 -5.04 30.13
C GLY A 140 11.29 -5.83 31.43
N GLN A 141 11.31 -7.16 31.36
CA GLN A 141 11.37 -8.03 32.53
C GLN A 141 12.67 -7.84 33.34
N LYS A 142 13.83 -7.73 32.67
CA LYS A 142 15.11 -7.45 33.34
C LYS A 142 15.07 -6.13 34.10
N TYR A 143 14.56 -5.06 33.48
CA TYR A 143 14.43 -3.75 34.13
C TYR A 143 13.42 -3.77 35.27
N ALA A 144 12.26 -4.42 35.10
CA ALA A 144 11.29 -4.59 36.17
C ALA A 144 11.88 -5.34 37.38
N GLY A 145 12.74 -6.34 37.14
CA GLY A 145 13.50 -7.02 38.18
C GLY A 145 14.43 -6.07 38.94
N LYS A 146 15.23 -5.26 38.23
CA LYS A 146 16.12 -4.26 38.84
C LYS A 146 15.35 -3.24 39.67
N VAL A 147 14.21 -2.75 39.16
CA VAL A 147 13.33 -1.81 39.88
C VAL A 147 12.82 -2.43 41.18
N LYS A 148 12.34 -3.68 41.16
CA LYS A 148 11.89 -4.37 42.38
C LYS A 148 12.99 -4.51 43.44
N VAL A 149 14.23 -4.77 43.03
CA VAL A 149 15.37 -4.84 43.95
C VAL A 149 15.63 -3.49 44.59
N LEU A 150 15.66 -2.41 43.80
CA LEU A 150 15.84 -1.05 44.29
C LEU A 150 14.70 -0.61 45.22
N GLU A 151 13.44 -0.93 44.87
CA GLU A 151 12.28 -0.69 45.73
C GLU A 151 12.44 -1.40 47.09
N GLY A 152 12.90 -2.65 47.10
CA GLY A 152 13.19 -3.40 48.32
C GLY A 152 14.29 -2.75 49.17
N GLN A 153 15.37 -2.25 48.55
CA GLN A 153 16.44 -1.53 49.25
C GLN A 153 15.94 -0.22 49.86
N VAL A 154 15.16 0.56 49.11
CA VAL A 154 14.56 1.81 49.60
C VAL A 154 13.65 1.53 50.80
N GLU A 155 12.84 0.48 50.73
CA GLU A 155 11.95 0.10 51.83
C GLU A 155 12.72 -0.37 53.07
N ALA A 156 13.81 -1.11 52.90
CA ALA A 156 14.69 -1.51 53.99
C ALA A 156 15.35 -0.29 54.66
N LEU A 157 15.85 0.67 53.86
CA LEU A 157 16.43 1.91 54.37
C LEU A 157 15.39 2.76 55.10
N LYS A 158 14.16 2.87 54.57
CA LYS A 158 13.05 3.56 55.26
C LYS A 158 12.76 2.94 56.62
N LYS A 159 12.73 1.61 56.72
CA LYS A 159 12.54 0.90 58.00
C LYS A 159 13.70 1.13 58.97
N GLN A 160 14.93 1.14 58.49
CA GLN A 160 16.10 1.46 59.33
C GLN A 160 16.03 2.90 59.86
N ILE A 161 15.67 3.87 59.02
CA ILE A 161 15.49 5.27 59.43
C ILE A 161 14.38 5.37 60.48
N ALA A 162 13.20 4.78 60.22
CA ALA A 162 12.09 4.78 61.17
C ALA A 162 12.46 4.12 62.52
N TRP A 163 13.25 3.04 62.51
CA TRP A 163 13.75 2.39 63.73
C TRP A 163 14.76 3.25 64.50
N MET A 164 15.64 3.98 63.80
CA MET A 164 16.53 4.96 64.40
C MET A 164 15.76 6.14 65.00
N GLU A 165 14.75 6.67 64.28
CA GLU A 165 13.88 7.75 64.75
C GLU A 165 13.03 7.36 65.96
N ALA A 166 12.60 6.09 66.04
CA ALA A 166 11.88 5.54 67.19
C ALA A 166 12.76 5.34 68.44
N GLY A 167 14.04 5.71 68.39
CA GLY A 167 14.95 5.76 69.54
C GLY A 167 16.12 4.78 69.48
N GLY A 168 16.15 3.86 68.52
CA GLY A 168 17.23 2.88 68.35
C GLY A 168 17.65 2.14 69.64
N PRO A 169 18.80 1.45 69.64
CA PRO A 169 19.34 0.79 70.84
C PRO A 169 19.85 1.81 71.87
N LEU A 170 20.21 3.01 71.42
CA LEU A 170 20.84 4.04 72.27
C LEU A 170 19.88 4.59 73.33
N ARG A 171 18.56 4.65 73.08
CA ARG A 171 17.60 5.04 74.13
C ARG A 171 17.21 3.91 75.08
N GLN A 172 17.50 2.65 74.76
CA GLN A 172 17.30 1.56 75.72
C GLN A 172 18.45 1.49 76.75
N SER A 173 19.67 1.90 76.37
CA SER A 173 20.83 1.94 77.27
C SER A 173 20.82 3.04 78.34
N GLU A 174 20.01 4.10 78.21
CA GLU A 174 19.87 5.11 79.27
C GLU A 174 19.00 4.64 80.45
N SER A 175 18.33 3.49 80.33
CA SER A 175 17.59 2.87 81.46
C SER A 175 18.40 1.84 82.25
N TRP A 176 19.66 1.56 81.85
CA TRP A 176 20.52 0.53 82.46
C TRP A 176 21.89 1.03 82.95
N LEU A 177 22.18 2.33 82.88
CA LEU A 177 23.36 2.95 83.51
C LEU A 177 23.21 3.11 85.03
N GLY A 178 22.64 2.10 85.67
CA GLY A 178 22.40 2.01 87.10
C GLY A 178 22.73 0.65 87.70
N GLU A 179 23.51 -0.24 87.07
CA GLU A 179 24.28 -1.26 87.81
C GLU A 179 25.26 -2.05 86.94
N ASN A 180 26.49 -2.12 87.44
CA ASN A 180 27.50 -3.17 87.25
C ASN A 180 28.21 -3.30 85.88
N VAL A 181 29.38 -2.66 85.87
CA VAL A 181 30.58 -3.10 85.17
C VAL A 181 30.94 -4.53 85.62
N ASP A 182 30.94 -5.50 84.70
CA ASP A 182 31.98 -6.52 84.72
C ASP A 182 32.38 -6.97 83.31
N ARG A 183 33.65 -7.29 83.23
CA ARG A 183 34.57 -7.16 82.11
C ARG A 183 34.92 -8.56 81.63
N ARG A 184 34.49 -8.95 80.41
CA ARG A 184 35.21 -10.00 79.67
C ARG A 184 35.01 -9.93 78.17
N CYS A 185 36.08 -9.53 77.49
CA CYS A 185 36.27 -9.66 76.06
C CYS A 185 36.35 -11.14 75.65
N VAL A 186 35.69 -11.49 74.55
CA VAL A 186 36.21 -12.48 73.59
C VAL A 186 35.82 -11.99 72.20
N SER A 187 36.84 -11.66 71.40
CA SER A 187 36.70 -11.37 69.98
C SER A 187 36.45 -12.69 69.24
N GLU A 188 35.45 -12.74 68.36
CA GLU A 188 35.39 -13.76 67.33
C GLU A 188 35.21 -13.08 65.97
N GLU A 189 36.21 -13.35 65.15
CA GLU A 189 36.53 -12.81 63.84
C GLU A 189 35.59 -13.44 62.81
N VAL A 190 34.83 -12.62 62.08
CA VAL A 190 33.97 -13.09 60.98
C VAL A 190 34.65 -12.74 59.66
N ASP A 191 35.19 -13.77 59.02
CA ASP A 191 35.74 -13.73 57.67
C ASP A 191 34.64 -13.31 56.67
N MET A 192 34.85 -12.17 56.02
CA MET A 192 34.12 -11.80 54.81
C MET A 192 34.77 -12.49 53.61
N VAL A 193 34.19 -13.61 53.19
CA VAL A 193 34.48 -14.20 51.87
C VAL A 193 33.67 -13.45 50.82
N GLU A 194 34.32 -12.50 50.14
CA GLU A 194 33.84 -11.90 48.90
C GLU A 194 33.84 -12.96 47.78
N THR A 195 32.66 -13.40 47.34
CA THR A 195 32.49 -14.06 46.04
C THR A 195 31.66 -13.18 45.13
N SER A 196 32.30 -12.50 44.18
CA SER A 196 31.66 -12.17 42.90
C SER A 196 32.69 -11.78 41.83
N ASN A 197 33.33 -12.80 41.24
CA ASN A 197 34.01 -12.67 39.95
C ASN A 197 32.99 -12.86 38.82
N GLY A 198 32.26 -11.79 38.48
CA GLY A 198 31.44 -11.70 37.27
C GLY A 198 32.23 -11.04 36.14
N ARG A 199 33.03 -11.82 35.42
CA ARG A 199 33.77 -11.39 34.22
C ARG A 199 32.78 -11.21 33.07
N GLU A 200 32.30 -9.99 32.85
CA GLU A 200 31.59 -9.63 31.63
C GLU A 200 32.59 -9.46 30.48
N GLN A 201 32.60 -10.45 29.58
CA GLN A 201 33.35 -10.41 28.34
C GLN A 201 32.49 -9.62 27.33
N MET A 202 32.79 -8.34 27.15
CA MET A 202 32.25 -7.55 26.03
C MET A 202 32.82 -8.14 24.74
N GLY A 203 31.96 -8.75 23.94
CA GLY A 203 32.24 -8.98 22.53
C GLY A 203 32.02 -7.66 21.79
N GLU A 204 33.13 -7.06 21.34
CA GLU A 204 33.13 -6.05 20.29
C GLU A 204 32.87 -6.79 18.98
N ASP A 205 31.63 -6.74 18.48
CA ASP A 205 31.33 -7.06 17.09
C ASP A 205 31.39 -5.74 16.30
N ASP A 206 32.55 -5.52 15.68
CA ASP A 206 32.77 -4.55 14.63
C ASP A 206 31.84 -4.88 13.45
N ALA A 207 30.75 -4.12 13.32
CA ALA A 207 29.92 -4.11 12.12
C ALA A 207 30.32 -2.89 11.26
N ASP A 208 31.27 -3.11 10.36
CA ASP A 208 31.64 -2.21 9.27
C ASP A 208 30.56 -2.22 8.18
N GLY A 209 29.47 -1.50 8.45
CA GLY A 209 28.43 -1.22 7.46
C GLY A 209 28.91 -0.23 6.39
N GLU A 210 29.75 -0.68 5.45
CA GLU A 210 29.88 -0.02 4.14
C GLU A 210 28.62 -0.28 3.33
N TRP A 211 27.72 0.71 3.29
CA TRP A 211 26.63 0.75 2.33
C TRP A 211 27.15 1.39 1.05
N GLU A 212 27.30 0.60 -0.02
CA GLU A 212 27.52 1.15 -1.36
C GLU A 212 26.30 1.99 -1.77
N GLU A 213 26.56 3.27 -2.09
CA GLU A 213 25.58 4.19 -2.64
C GLU A 213 25.21 3.77 -4.07
N GLU A 214 23.98 3.28 -4.25
CA GLU A 214 23.40 3.06 -5.58
C GLU A 214 23.00 4.42 -6.18
N SER A 215 23.87 4.95 -7.04
CA SER A 215 23.61 6.15 -7.85
C SER A 215 22.57 5.84 -8.93
N ILE A 216 21.52 6.68 -9.02
CA ILE A 216 20.59 6.78 -10.15
C ILE A 216 21.04 7.92 -11.07
#